data_AF-A0A1G1Y5V1-F1
#
_entry.id   AF-A0A1G1Y5V1-F1
#
_cell.length_a   1.000
_cell.length_b   1.000
_cell.length_c   1.000
_cell.angle_alpha   90.00
_cell.angle_beta   90.00
_cell.angle_gamma   90.00
#
_symmetry.space_group_name_H-M   'P 1'
#
loop_
_entity.id
_entity.type
_entity.pdbx_description
1 polymer ?
#
loop_
_entity_poly.entity_id
_entity_poly.type
_entity_poly.pdbx_seq_one_letter_code
_entity_poly.pdbx_strand_id
1 'polypeptide(L)' 'MPNCDLCGREPLKGNAVSHSNAKTIRRQKLNLQSKKINGKKMRVCARCIKTLIKPARKKNKKSEAAK' A
#
# COMPACT_ATOMS: atom_id res chain seq x y z
N MET A 1 -12.38 1.85 -8.85
CA MET A 1 -12.26 1.31 -7.47
C MET A 1 -11.34 2.24 -6.68
N PRO A 2 -11.50 2.43 -5.36
CA PRO A 2 -10.73 3.48 -4.69
C PRO A 2 -9.25 3.09 -4.67
N ASN A 3 -8.42 4.03 -5.13
CA ASN A 3 -6.97 3.98 -5.22
C ASN A 3 -6.36 4.91 -4.16
N CYS A 4 -5.07 4.73 -3.87
CA CYS A 4 -4.36 5.59 -2.93
C CYS A 4 -3.79 6.82 -3.66
N ASP A 5 -4.17 8.02 -3.23
CA ASP A 5 -3.76 9.29 -3.86
C ASP A 5 -2.24 9.55 -3.77
N LEU A 6 -1.56 8.96 -2.76
CA LEU A 6 -0.11 9.13 -2.56
C LEU A 6 0.79 8.16 -3.33
N CYS A 7 0.33 6.94 -3.63
CA CYS A 7 1.20 5.93 -4.24
C CYS A 7 0.57 5.21 -5.44
N GLY A 8 -0.63 5.63 -5.86
CA GLY A 8 -1.32 5.07 -7.01
C GLY A 8 -1.76 3.62 -6.86
N ARG A 9 -1.55 2.97 -5.70
CA ARG A 9 -1.84 1.55 -5.55
C ARG A 9 -3.31 1.24 -5.76
N GLU A 10 -3.54 0.26 -6.60
CA GLU A 10 -4.86 -0.26 -6.94
C GLU A 10 -5.13 -1.59 -6.22
N PRO A 11 -6.41 -1.91 -6.00
CA PRO A 11 -6.82 -3.22 -5.50
C PRO A 11 -6.43 -4.34 -6.47
N LEU A 12 -5.81 -5.40 -5.94
CA LEU A 12 -5.39 -6.53 -6.75
C LEU A 12 -6.58 -7.44 -7.08
N LYS A 13 -6.57 -7.99 -8.31
CA LYS A 13 -7.47 -9.09 -8.70
C LYS A 13 -6.81 -10.41 -8.31
N GLY A 14 -7.56 -11.28 -7.68
CA GLY A 14 -7.13 -12.65 -7.37
C GLY A 14 -8.30 -13.61 -7.38
N ASN A 15 -8.05 -14.87 -7.06
CA ASN A 15 -9.10 -15.87 -6.93
C ASN A 15 -9.23 -16.31 -5.46
N ALA A 16 -10.45 -16.60 -5.00
CA ALA A 16 -10.67 -17.50 -3.88
C ALA A 16 -10.68 -18.93 -4.44
N VAL A 17 -9.97 -19.84 -3.76
CA VAL A 17 -9.86 -21.25 -4.15
C VAL A 17 -10.47 -22.07 -3.02
N SER A 18 -11.46 -22.90 -3.31
CA SER A 18 -12.02 -23.85 -2.34
C SER A 18 -11.09 -25.06 -2.14
N HIS A 19 -11.39 -25.89 -1.14
CA HIS A 19 -10.71 -27.18 -0.96
C HIS A 19 -10.84 -28.12 -2.17
N SER A 20 -11.91 -27.97 -2.96
CA SER A 20 -12.12 -28.68 -4.23
C SER A 20 -11.50 -27.99 -5.45
N ASN A 21 -10.62 -27.00 -5.24
CA ASN A 21 -9.97 -26.19 -6.30
C ASN A 21 -10.92 -25.37 -7.18
N ALA A 22 -12.17 -25.14 -6.76
CA ALA A 22 -13.07 -24.23 -7.45
C ALA A 22 -12.59 -22.79 -7.30
N LYS A 23 -12.40 -22.08 -8.41
CA LYS A 23 -11.84 -20.72 -8.45
C LYS A 23 -12.96 -19.69 -8.65
N THR A 24 -13.13 -18.78 -7.70
CA THR A 24 -14.03 -17.62 -7.82
C THR A 24 -13.23 -16.32 -7.81
N ILE A 25 -13.62 -15.34 -8.63
CA ILE A 25 -12.89 -14.07 -8.71
C ILE A 25 -13.15 -13.26 -7.44
N ARG A 26 -12.08 -12.80 -6.79
CA ARG A 26 -12.14 -11.85 -5.67
C ARG A 26 -11.24 -10.65 -5.91
N ARG A 27 -11.50 -9.57 -5.17
CA ARG A 27 -10.68 -8.36 -5.18
C ARG A 27 -10.08 -8.14 -3.80
N GLN A 28 -8.78 -7.94 -3.73
CA GLN A 28 -8.08 -7.57 -2.50
C GLN A 28 -8.10 -6.05 -2.38
N LYS A 29 -9.02 -5.53 -1.57
CA LYS A 29 -9.16 -4.09 -1.33
C LYS A 29 -7.98 -3.58 -0.51
N LEU A 30 -7.53 -2.36 -0.83
CA LEU A 30 -6.53 -1.65 -0.05
C LEU A 30 -7.20 -1.04 1.20
N ASN A 31 -6.52 -1.07 2.34
CA ASN A 31 -6.97 -0.36 3.55
C ASN A 31 -6.74 1.15 3.38
N LEU A 32 -7.69 1.82 2.71
CA LEU A 32 -7.70 3.26 2.48
C LEU A 32 -8.39 3.97 3.63
N GLN A 33 -7.79 5.08 4.04
CA GLN A 33 -8.25 5.92 5.13
C GLN A 33 -8.31 7.37 4.64
N SER A 34 -9.36 8.09 5.01
CA SER A 34 -9.51 9.51 4.68
C SER A 34 -8.72 10.35 5.68
N LYS A 35 -7.68 11.05 5.22
CA LYS A 35 -6.87 11.95 6.06
C LYS A 35 -6.67 13.29 5.39
N LYS A 36 -6.47 14.33 6.21
CA LYS A 36 -5.99 15.64 5.73
C LYS A 36 -4.47 15.61 5.63
N ILE A 37 -3.94 15.87 4.45
CA ILE A 37 -2.50 16.03 4.19
C ILE A 37 -2.34 17.38 3.50
N ASN A 38 -1.50 18.25 4.04
CA ASN A 38 -1.23 19.59 3.51
C ASN A 38 -2.53 20.39 3.22
N GLY A 39 -3.48 20.33 4.15
CA GLY A 39 -4.77 21.04 4.04
C GLY A 39 -5.83 20.37 3.16
N LYS A 40 -5.49 19.37 2.34
CA LYS A 40 -6.43 18.66 1.45
C LYS A 40 -6.86 17.31 2.02
N LYS A 41 -8.14 16.96 1.87
CA LYS A 41 -8.67 15.62 2.22
C LYS A 41 -8.29 14.65 1.09
N MET A 42 -7.55 13.60 1.43
CA MET A 42 -7.09 12.57 0.48
C MET A 42 -7.35 11.17 1.05
N ARG A 43 -7.56 10.20 0.16
CA ARG A 43 -7.66 8.77 0.49
C ARG A 43 -6.29 8.13 0.39
N VAL A 44 -5.79 7.70 1.54
CA VAL A 44 -4.42 7.24 1.67
C VAL A 44 -4.39 5.83 2.27
N CYS A 45 -3.55 4.96 1.72
CA CYS A 45 -3.39 3.62 2.25
C CYS A 45 -2.63 3.61 3.58
N ALA A 46 -2.95 2.64 4.44
CA ALA A 46 -2.30 2.47 5.74
C ALA A 46 -0.76 2.42 5.68
N ARG A 47 -0.18 1.85 4.60
CA ARG A 47 1.28 1.80 4.42
C ARG A 47 1.89 3.20 4.22
N CYS A 48 1.25 4.05 3.43
CA CYS A 48 1.72 5.43 3.24
C CYS A 48 1.57 6.26 4.52
N ILE A 49 0.46 6.07 5.26
CA ILE A 49 0.27 6.71 6.58
C ILE A 49 1.39 6.31 7.53
N LYS A 50 1.73 5.02 7.58
CA LYS A 50 2.83 4.51 8.42
C LYS A 50 4.18 5.11 8.02
N THR A 51 4.43 5.35 6.73
CA THR A 51 5.67 6.00 6.27
C THR A 51 5.73 7.47 6.66
N LEU A 52 4.61 8.20 6.55
CA LEU A 52 4.55 9.63 6.89
C LEU A 52 4.84 9.91 8.37
N ILE A 53 4.45 8.99 9.27
CA ILE A 53 4.64 9.15 10.71
C ILE A 53 6.06 8.73 11.15
N LYS A 54 6.77 7.94 10.33
CA LYS A 54 8.09 7.43 10.71
C LYS A 54 9.14 8.53 10.61
N PRO A 55 10.03 8.68 11.60
CA PRO A 55 11.19 9.53 11.48
C PRO A 55 12.14 9.00 10.38
N ALA A 56 12.85 9.90 9.72
CA ALA A 56 13.82 9.55 8.70
C ALA A 56 14.89 8.60 9.29
N ARG A 57 15.00 7.39 8.74
CA ARG A 57 16.06 6.46 9.14
C ARG A 57 17.41 6.97 8.61
N LYS A 58 18.42 7.09 9.48
CA LYS A 58 19.81 7.29 9.05
C LYS A 58 20.21 6.11 8.17
N LYS A 59 20.59 6.37 6.91
CA LYS A 59 21.08 5.34 6.00
C LYS A 59 22.49 4.93 6.46
N ASN A 60 22.67 3.70 6.93
CA ASN A 60 24.01 3.16 7.17
C ASN A 60 24.67 2.90 5.80
N LYS A 61 25.79 3.58 5.57
CA LYS A 61 26.51 3.70 4.31
C LYS A 61 27.37 2.44 4.00
N LYS A 62 26.76 1.26 3.95
CA LYS A 62 27.49 -0.03 3.83
C LYS A 62 27.05 -0.91 2.66
N SER A 63 26.79 -0.33 1.49
CA SER A 63 26.52 -1.10 0.26
C SER A 63 27.17 -0.49 -1.00
N GLU A 64 28.26 0.25 -0.84
CA GLU A 64 29.04 0.84 -1.93
C GLU A 64 30.43 0.17 -2.02
N ALA A 65 30.48 -1.15 -1.85
CA ALA A 65 31.70 -1.96 -1.88
C ALA A 65 31.46 -3.35 -2.53
N ALA A 66 30.62 -3.38 -3.57
CA ALA A 66 30.48 -4.54 -4.46
C ALA A 66 30.31 -4.00 -5.89
N LYS A 67 31.42 -3.49 -6.43
CA LYS A 67 31.67 -3.31 -7.85
C LYS A 67 32.98 -4.01 -8.14
#